data_AF-A0A3A0FJS4-F1
#
_entry.id   AF-A0A3A0FJS4-F1
#
_cell.length_a   1.000
_cell.length_b   1.000
_cell.length_c   1.000
_cell.angle_alpha   90.00
_cell.angle_beta   90.00
_cell.angle_gamma   90.00
#
_symmetry.space_group_name_H-M   'P 1'
#
loop_
_entity.id
_entity.type
_entity.pdbx_description
1 polymer ?
#
loop_
_entity_poly.entity_id
_entity_poly.type
_entity_poly.pdbx_seq_one_letter_code
_entity_poly.pdbx_strand_id
1 'polypeptide(L)'
;LVGDEELAGRFDKGFYFNLYLAPHNYHHVHFPTAGKLLGATYIPGSLWPVNDYSLSYIPNLFCRNERVITYYESPHGSVLVVMVGAANVGKITVEYDNFHSNRLQDRELQRIAYAGRDMNFQAGDRLGTFHLGSTVVLITEGQPKVELGPPCKVLFGQPLAAW
;
A
#
# COMPACT_ATOMS: atom_id res chain seq x y z
N LEU A 1 8.19 -8.24 -2.41
CA LEU A 1 7.06 -7.29 -2.47
C LEU A 1 7.48 -5.94 -3.05
N VAL A 2 8.48 -5.29 -2.47
CA VAL A 2 8.87 -3.90 -2.81
C VAL A 2 9.51 -3.74 -4.20
N GLY A 3 10.12 -4.79 -4.76
CA GLY A 3 10.75 -4.73 -6.09
C GLY A 3 12.04 -3.89 -6.11
N ASP A 4 12.60 -3.62 -4.94
CA ASP A 4 13.82 -2.86 -4.71
C ASP A 4 14.45 -3.41 -3.43
N GLU A 5 15.66 -3.96 -3.55
CA GLU A 5 16.33 -4.68 -2.45
C GLU A 5 16.93 -3.71 -1.42
N GLU A 6 17.45 -2.57 -1.87
CA GLU A 6 17.97 -1.54 -0.97
C GLU A 6 16.85 -0.92 -0.13
N LEU A 7 15.73 -0.57 -0.77
CA LEU A 7 14.56 -0.08 -0.05
C LEU A 7 13.99 -1.15 0.89
N ALA A 8 13.94 -2.42 0.47
CA ALA A 8 13.45 -3.52 1.29
C ALA A 8 14.28 -3.72 2.55
N GLY A 9 15.61 -3.62 2.47
CA GLY A 9 16.51 -3.82 3.61
C GLY A 9 16.24 -2.87 4.78
N ARG A 10 15.69 -1.67 4.53
CA ARG A 10 15.25 -0.73 5.58
C ARG A 10 14.13 -1.30 6.46
N PHE A 11 13.36 -2.26 5.96
CA PHE A 11 12.17 -2.81 6.63
C PHE A 11 12.36 -4.25 7.13
N ASP A 12 13.57 -4.82 7.07
CA ASP A 12 13.85 -6.21 7.45
C ASP A 12 13.42 -6.56 8.89
N LYS A 13 13.50 -5.58 9.81
CA LYS A 13 13.07 -5.70 11.21
C LYS A 13 11.84 -4.86 11.53
N GLY A 14 11.13 -4.44 10.50
CA GLY A 14 9.94 -3.60 10.61
C GLY A 14 8.71 -4.37 11.08
N PHE A 15 7.58 -3.68 11.03
CA PHE A 15 6.27 -4.26 11.29
C PHE A 15 5.38 -4.10 10.04
N TYR A 16 4.39 -4.97 9.88
CA TYR A 16 3.42 -4.81 8.79
C TYR A 16 1.98 -5.10 9.22
N PHE A 17 1.05 -4.38 8.58
CA PHE A 17 -0.38 -4.66 8.63
C PHE A 17 -0.81 -5.14 7.25
N ASN A 18 -1.60 -6.21 7.20
CA ASN A 18 -2.25 -6.68 5.99
C ASN A 18 -3.76 -6.42 6.12
N LEU A 19 -4.25 -5.48 5.33
CA LEU A 19 -5.63 -4.99 5.39
C LEU A 19 -6.37 -5.41 4.12
N TYR A 20 -7.36 -6.29 4.29
CA TYR A 20 -8.24 -6.72 3.20
C TYR A 20 -9.46 -5.80 3.08
N LEU A 21 -9.78 -5.39 1.85
CA LEU A 21 -10.96 -4.59 1.53
C LEU A 21 -11.92 -5.41 0.67
N ALA A 22 -12.99 -5.90 1.30
CA ALA A 22 -14.06 -6.58 0.59
C ALA A 22 -14.82 -5.60 -0.33
N PRO A 23 -15.50 -6.09 -1.39
CA PRO A 23 -16.18 -5.22 -2.36
C PRO A 23 -17.19 -4.21 -1.79
N HIS A 24 -17.76 -4.49 -0.61
CA HIS A 24 -18.71 -3.60 0.06
C HIS A 24 -18.06 -2.61 1.05
N ASN A 25 -16.73 -2.62 1.20
CA ASN A 25 -16.01 -1.74 2.12
C ASN A 25 -15.72 -0.37 1.49
N TYR A 26 -15.16 0.53 2.31
CA TYR A 26 -14.68 1.83 1.87
C TYR A 26 -13.32 1.68 1.19
N HIS A 27 -13.21 2.05 -0.10
CA HIS A 27 -12.04 1.74 -0.94
C HIS A 27 -11.04 2.91 -1.11
N HIS A 28 -11.16 3.97 -0.30
CA HIS A 28 -10.11 4.98 -0.23
C HIS A 28 -9.10 4.62 0.86
N VAL A 29 -7.83 4.78 0.52
CA VAL A 29 -6.69 4.57 1.39
C VAL A 29 -6.18 5.95 1.81
N HIS A 30 -5.84 6.07 3.09
CA HIS A 30 -5.40 7.32 3.70
C HIS A 30 -4.01 7.14 4.30
N PHE A 31 -3.27 8.25 4.41
CA PHE A 31 -1.98 8.24 5.11
C PHE A 31 -2.20 7.93 6.59
N PRO A 32 -1.56 6.88 7.15
CA PRO A 32 -1.75 6.49 8.54
C PRO A 32 -1.06 7.44 9.53
N THR A 33 -0.08 8.21 9.06
CA THR A 33 0.66 9.21 9.84
C THR A 33 0.89 10.45 8.97
N ALA A 34 1.24 11.58 9.59
CA ALA A 34 1.81 12.70 8.85
C ALA A 34 3.19 12.32 8.31
N GLY A 35 3.67 13.05 7.32
CA GLY A 35 4.99 12.79 6.74
C GLY A 35 5.29 13.58 5.48
N LYS A 36 6.46 13.27 4.92
CA LYS A 36 6.94 13.80 3.64
C LYS A 36 7.06 12.68 2.63
N LEU A 37 6.32 12.81 1.53
CA LEU A 37 6.35 11.86 0.44
C LEU A 37 7.72 11.85 -0.22
N LEU A 38 8.31 10.67 -0.37
CA LEU A 38 9.61 10.52 -1.03
C LEU A 38 9.47 10.00 -2.47
N GLY A 39 8.51 9.12 -2.72
CA GLY A 39 8.26 8.61 -4.06
C GLY A 39 7.15 7.57 -4.15
N ALA A 40 6.99 7.06 -5.36
CA ALA A 40 6.06 5.98 -5.67
C ALA A 40 6.69 4.99 -6.64
N THR A 41 6.34 3.71 -6.52
CA THR A 41 6.74 2.65 -7.45
C THR A 41 5.51 1.89 -7.92
N TYR A 42 5.35 1.79 -9.23
CA TYR A 42 4.42 0.87 -9.87
C TYR A 42 5.14 -0.39 -10.28
N ILE A 43 4.57 -1.53 -9.91
CA ILE A 43 5.06 -2.83 -10.34
C ILE A 43 3.95 -3.54 -11.09
N PRO A 44 4.15 -3.83 -12.40
CA PRO A 44 3.21 -4.59 -13.18
C PRO A 44 3.12 -6.03 -12.66
N GLY A 45 1.95 -6.65 -12.82
CA GLY A 45 1.75 -8.02 -12.38
C GLY A 45 0.45 -8.62 -12.89
N SER A 46 0.13 -9.81 -12.39
CA SER A 46 -1.17 -10.44 -12.59
C SER A 46 -2.26 -9.72 -11.76
N LEU A 47 -3.52 -10.13 -11.94
CA LEU A 47 -4.64 -9.66 -11.12
C LEU A 47 -5.40 -10.88 -10.59
N TRP A 48 -4.70 -11.73 -9.84
CA TRP A 48 -5.34 -12.86 -9.18
C TRP A 48 -6.31 -12.35 -8.10
N PRO A 49 -7.45 -13.02 -7.88
CA PRO A 49 -8.36 -12.62 -6.81
C PRO A 49 -7.67 -12.78 -5.46
N VAL A 50 -7.85 -11.81 -4.57
CA VAL A 50 -7.36 -11.93 -3.19
C VAL A 50 -8.50 -12.44 -2.33
N ASN A 51 -8.48 -13.75 -2.09
CA ASN A 51 -9.40 -14.48 -1.22
C ASN A 51 -8.64 -15.64 -0.56
N ASP A 52 -9.25 -16.30 0.42
CA ASP A 52 -8.60 -17.36 1.21
C ASP A 52 -8.08 -18.51 0.35
N TYR A 53 -8.80 -18.87 -0.71
CA TYR A 53 -8.37 -19.90 -1.66
C TYR A 53 -7.08 -19.49 -2.38
N SER A 54 -7.06 -18.32 -3.03
CA SER A 54 -5.86 -17.82 -3.71
C SER A 54 -4.68 -17.64 -2.76
N LEU A 55 -4.92 -17.16 -1.53
CA LEU A 55 -3.86 -17.01 -0.53
C LEU A 55 -3.25 -18.36 -0.12
N SER A 56 -4.05 -19.42 -0.11
CA SER A 56 -3.61 -20.77 0.24
C SER A 56 -2.81 -21.46 -0.88
N TYR A 57 -3.13 -21.18 -2.15
CA TYR A 57 -2.60 -21.94 -3.28
C TYR A 57 -1.68 -21.16 -4.22
N ILE A 58 -1.69 -19.83 -4.19
CA ILE A 58 -0.83 -19.00 -5.05
C ILE A 58 0.32 -18.45 -4.18
N PRO A 59 1.53 -19.05 -4.25
CA PRO A 59 2.65 -18.59 -3.47
C PRO A 59 3.06 -17.17 -3.89
N ASN A 60 3.33 -16.33 -2.90
CA ASN A 60 3.69 -14.93 -3.09
C ASN A 60 2.63 -14.12 -3.87
N LEU A 61 1.34 -14.40 -3.64
CA LEU A 61 0.20 -13.75 -4.31
C LEU A 61 0.37 -12.23 -4.46
N PHE A 62 0.69 -11.52 -3.37
CA PHE A 62 0.87 -10.07 -3.40
C PHE A 62 2.07 -9.60 -4.22
N CYS A 63 3.14 -10.41 -4.32
CA CYS A 63 4.29 -10.10 -5.15
C CYS A 63 4.04 -10.37 -6.64
N ARG A 64 3.11 -11.29 -6.95
CA ARG A 64 2.70 -11.61 -8.33
C ARG A 64 1.70 -10.60 -8.87
N ASN A 65 0.86 -10.03 -8.00
CA ASN A 65 -0.14 -9.08 -8.42
C ASN A 65 0.45 -7.70 -8.73
N GLU A 66 -0.21 -7.01 -9.67
CA GLU A 66 0.00 -5.59 -9.93
C GLU A 66 -0.17 -4.79 -8.64
N ARG A 67 0.69 -3.80 -8.41
CA ARG A 67 0.65 -3.00 -7.19
C ARG A 67 1.31 -1.63 -7.36
N VAL A 68 0.92 -0.74 -6.47
CA VAL A 68 1.47 0.61 -6.33
C VAL A 68 2.01 0.74 -4.92
N ILE A 69 3.25 1.20 -4.80
CA ILE A 69 3.95 1.37 -3.53
C ILE A 69 4.18 2.86 -3.35
N THR A 70 3.64 3.42 -2.28
CA THR A 70 3.93 4.78 -1.83
C THR A 70 4.95 4.69 -0.70
N TYR A 71 6.05 5.44 -0.78
CA TYR A 71 7.07 5.48 0.27
C TYR A 71 7.31 6.91 0.77
N TYR A 72 7.36 7.06 2.08
CA TYR A 72 7.45 8.37 2.73
C TYR A 72 8.17 8.28 4.08
N GLU A 73 8.70 9.43 4.54
CA GLU A 73 9.27 9.56 5.89
C GLU A 73 8.22 10.14 6.84
N SER A 74 8.04 9.49 7.98
CA SER A 74 7.18 9.95 9.06
C SER A 74 8.02 10.37 10.28
N PRO A 75 7.42 11.04 11.28
CA PRO A 75 8.08 11.27 12.57
C PRO A 75 8.54 9.99 13.30
N HIS A 76 8.01 8.82 12.92
CA HIS A 76 8.25 7.52 13.54
C HIS A 76 9.12 6.59 12.68
N GLY A 77 9.78 7.14 11.65
CA GLY A 77 10.59 6.41 10.67
C GLY A 77 9.88 6.21 9.34
N SER A 78 10.51 5.44 8.45
CA SER A 78 9.99 5.21 7.10
C SER A 78 8.74 4.33 7.09
N VAL A 79 7.85 4.62 6.14
CA VAL A 79 6.60 3.88 5.93
C VAL A 79 6.40 3.57 4.45
N LEU A 80 5.96 2.35 4.16
CA LEU A 80 5.46 1.93 2.86
C LEU A 80 3.96 1.67 2.93
N VAL A 81 3.20 2.22 1.99
CA VAL A 81 1.82 1.82 1.74
C VAL A 81 1.78 1.10 0.40
N VAL A 82 1.58 -0.22 0.43
CA VAL A 82 1.52 -1.05 -0.78
C VAL A 82 0.07 -1.37 -1.09
N MET A 83 -0.46 -0.73 -2.13
CA MET A 83 -1.79 -0.99 -2.67
C MET A 83 -1.70 -2.12 -3.70
N VAL A 84 -2.26 -3.28 -3.40
CA VAL A 84 -2.20 -4.49 -4.24
C VAL A 84 -3.52 -4.68 -4.98
N GLY A 85 -3.45 -4.73 -6.31
CA GLY A 85 -4.59 -5.01 -7.18
C GLY A 85 -5.04 -6.47 -7.09
N ALA A 86 -6.28 -6.73 -7.46
CA ALA A 86 -6.88 -8.05 -7.49
C ALA A 86 -7.74 -8.24 -8.75
N ALA A 87 -8.32 -9.43 -8.93
CA ALA A 87 -9.25 -9.68 -10.02
C ALA A 87 -10.40 -8.65 -10.00
N ASN A 88 -10.77 -8.16 -11.19
CA ASN A 88 -11.79 -7.13 -11.39
C ASN A 88 -11.45 -5.75 -10.80
N VAL A 89 -10.25 -5.53 -10.25
CA VAL A 89 -9.82 -4.18 -9.86
C VAL A 89 -9.62 -3.33 -11.10
N GLY A 90 -10.50 -2.34 -11.27
CA GLY A 90 -10.47 -1.47 -12.45
C GLY A 90 -9.19 -0.65 -12.55
N LYS A 91 -8.72 -0.09 -11.42
CA LYS A 91 -7.56 0.82 -11.37
C LYS A 91 -7.11 1.04 -9.92
N ILE A 92 -5.84 1.35 -9.73
CA ILE A 92 -5.32 2.00 -8.53
C ILE A 92 -4.94 3.44 -8.91
N THR A 93 -5.40 4.42 -8.14
CA THR A 93 -5.04 5.84 -8.30
C THR A 93 -4.45 6.39 -7.02
N VAL A 94 -3.55 7.36 -7.15
CA VAL A 94 -3.00 8.14 -6.02
C VAL A 94 -3.44 9.59 -6.16
N GLU A 95 -3.61 10.31 -5.05
CA GLU A 95 -4.12 11.70 -5.06
C GLU A 95 -3.01 12.74 -5.28
N TYR A 96 -1.77 12.38 -4.95
CA TYR A 96 -0.62 13.29 -4.97
C TYR A 96 0.07 13.39 -6.34
N ASP A 97 -0.37 12.61 -7.33
CA ASP A 97 0.19 12.61 -8.69
C ASP A 97 -0.84 12.05 -9.68
N ASN A 98 -0.67 12.30 -10.98
CA ASN A 98 -1.53 11.76 -12.04
C ASN A 98 -1.25 10.27 -12.37
N PHE A 99 -0.56 9.58 -11.46
CA PHE A 99 -0.18 8.19 -11.61
C PHE A 99 -1.38 7.25 -11.42
N HIS A 100 -1.40 6.17 -12.20
CA HIS A 100 -2.42 5.14 -12.05
C HIS A 100 -2.02 3.79 -12.65
N SER A 101 -2.53 2.70 -12.06
CA SER A 101 -2.29 1.32 -12.48
C SER A 101 -3.23 0.87 -13.62
N ASN A 102 -3.15 -0.42 -14.00
CA ASN A 102 -3.94 -1.06 -15.05
C ASN A 102 -3.84 -0.35 -16.42
N ARG A 103 -2.62 0.06 -16.80
CA ARG A 103 -2.35 0.64 -18.12
C ARG A 103 -2.20 -0.48 -19.14
N LEU A 104 -3.15 -0.59 -20.07
CA LEU A 104 -3.11 -1.58 -21.16
C LEU A 104 -1.88 -1.42 -22.07
N GLN A 105 -1.31 -0.21 -22.16
CA GLN A 105 -0.20 0.11 -23.05
C GLN A 105 1.17 0.23 -22.35
N ASP A 106 1.22 0.37 -21.02
CA ASP A 106 2.48 0.55 -20.26
C ASP A 106 2.53 -0.41 -19.05
N ARG A 107 2.94 -1.66 -19.31
CA ARG A 107 3.13 -2.68 -18.26
C ARG A 107 4.59 -2.80 -17.82
N GLU A 108 5.30 -1.68 -17.77
CA GLU A 108 6.67 -1.62 -17.27
C GLU A 108 6.72 -1.12 -15.82
N LEU A 109 7.76 -1.51 -15.10
CA LEU A 109 8.01 -1.00 -13.76
C LEU A 109 8.34 0.51 -13.84
N GLN A 110 7.65 1.32 -13.03
CA GLN A 110 7.89 2.77 -12.99
C GLN A 110 8.27 3.19 -11.58
N ARG A 111 9.36 3.94 -11.44
CA ARG A 111 9.77 4.55 -10.17
C ARG A 111 9.75 6.06 -10.33
N ILE A 112 9.05 6.74 -9.44
CA ILE A 112 8.94 8.19 -9.40
C ILE A 112 9.53 8.65 -8.07
N ALA A 113 10.55 9.51 -8.14
CA ALA A 113 11.08 10.21 -6.98
C ALA A 113 10.48 11.61 -6.91
N TYR A 114 10.07 12.03 -5.71
CA TYR A 114 9.55 13.37 -5.46
C TYR A 114 10.58 14.26 -4.73
N ALA A 115 11.85 13.88 -4.78
CA ALA A 115 12.95 14.67 -4.22
C ALA A 115 12.91 16.13 -4.73
N GLY A 116 13.05 17.08 -3.82
CA GLY A 116 13.02 18.51 -4.12
C GLY A 116 11.62 19.13 -4.29
N ARG A 117 10.54 18.35 -4.17
CA ARG A 117 9.17 18.87 -4.10
C ARG A 117 8.70 18.99 -2.65
N ASP A 118 7.87 19.99 -2.38
CA ASP A 118 7.18 20.13 -1.09
C ASP A 118 5.93 19.26 -1.10
N MET A 119 6.08 18.00 -0.65
CA MET A 119 5.04 16.96 -0.68
C MET A 119 4.72 16.49 0.74
N ASN A 120 4.40 17.44 1.62
CA ASN A 120 3.97 17.16 3.00
C ASN A 120 2.48 16.84 3.06
N PHE A 121 2.10 15.95 3.98
CA PHE A 121 0.71 15.58 4.24
C PHE A 121 0.48 15.32 5.73
N GLN A 122 -0.78 15.38 6.15
CA GLN A 122 -1.24 15.07 7.50
C GLN A 122 -1.76 13.63 7.61
N ALA A 123 -1.79 13.12 8.84
CA ALA A 123 -2.45 11.85 9.10
C ALA A 123 -3.94 11.94 8.74
N GLY A 124 -4.45 10.95 8.02
CA GLY A 124 -5.83 10.94 7.54
C GLY A 124 -6.04 11.64 6.20
N ASP A 125 -5.04 12.30 5.62
CA ASP A 125 -5.13 12.78 4.23
C ASP A 125 -5.29 11.59 3.28
N ARG A 126 -6.04 11.81 2.18
CA ARG A 126 -6.29 10.74 1.21
C ARG A 126 -5.02 10.46 0.42
N LEU A 127 -4.62 9.18 0.38
CA LEU A 127 -3.44 8.70 -0.33
C LEU A 127 -3.82 8.21 -1.72
N GLY A 128 -4.85 7.38 -1.81
CA GLY A 128 -5.22 6.74 -3.05
C GLY A 128 -6.55 6.00 -2.97
N THR A 129 -6.95 5.41 -4.09
CA THR A 129 -8.25 4.76 -4.25
C THR A 129 -8.10 3.47 -5.03
N PHE A 130 -8.78 2.42 -4.56
CA PHE A 130 -9.05 1.24 -5.36
C PHE A 130 -10.41 1.37 -6.04
N HIS A 131 -10.47 1.07 -7.33
CA HIS A 131 -11.73 1.13 -8.08
C HIS A 131 -12.51 -0.20 -8.05
N LEU A 132 -12.02 -1.22 -7.33
CA LEU A 132 -12.76 -2.42 -6.87
C LEU A 132 -11.92 -3.19 -5.80
N GLY A 133 -12.52 -4.16 -5.08
CA GLY A 133 -11.97 -4.94 -3.94
C GLY A 133 -10.47 -5.31 -4.01
N SER A 134 -9.75 -5.18 -2.89
CA SER A 134 -8.28 -5.11 -2.91
C SER A 134 -7.62 -5.38 -1.55
N THR A 135 -6.30 -5.18 -1.47
CA THR A 135 -5.51 -5.35 -0.24
C THR A 135 -4.49 -4.24 -0.10
N VAL A 136 -4.32 -3.73 1.12
CA VAL A 136 -3.23 -2.82 1.50
C VAL A 136 -2.26 -3.56 2.40
N VAL A 137 -0.98 -3.55 2.04
CA VAL A 137 0.11 -3.93 2.95
C VAL A 137 0.81 -2.67 3.42
N LEU A 138 0.59 -2.29 4.67
CA LEU A 138 1.26 -1.18 5.34
C LEU A 138 2.51 -1.72 6.02
N ILE A 139 3.68 -1.16 5.75
CA ILE A 139 4.96 -1.60 6.32
C ILE A 139 5.65 -0.41 6.97
N THR A 140 6.23 -0.62 8.14
CA THR A 140 6.84 0.43 8.96
C THR A 140 8.23 0.00 9.37
N GLU A 141 9.21 0.92 9.35
CA GLU A 141 10.55 0.66 9.85
C GLU A 141 10.54 0.42 11.37
N GLY A 142 9.68 1.15 12.10
CA GLY A 142 9.46 0.98 13.53
C GLY A 142 8.51 -0.17 13.90
N GLN A 143 8.41 -0.41 15.21
CA GLN A 143 7.52 -1.40 15.82
C GLN A 143 6.40 -0.67 16.58
N PRO A 144 5.27 -0.36 15.92
CA PRO A 144 4.18 0.35 16.58
C PRO A 144 3.50 -0.57 17.62
N LYS A 145 2.97 0.01 18.70
CA LYS A 145 2.23 -0.74 19.71
C LYS A 145 0.83 -1.04 19.18
N VAL A 146 0.61 -2.29 18.79
CA VAL A 146 -0.68 -2.77 18.28
C VAL A 146 -1.55 -3.27 19.42
N GLU A 147 -2.77 -2.73 19.53
CA GLU A 147 -3.77 -3.15 20.53
C GLU A 147 -4.89 -4.01 19.90
N LEU A 148 -4.88 -4.17 18.58
CA LEU A 148 -5.84 -4.97 17.82
C LEU A 148 -5.33 -6.40 17.63
N GLY A 149 -6.19 -7.40 17.91
CA GLY A 149 -5.87 -8.82 17.67
C GLY A 149 -6.24 -9.26 16.25
N PRO A 150 -5.33 -9.83 15.45
CA PRO A 150 -5.67 -10.36 14.12
C PRO A 150 -6.23 -11.80 14.19
N PRO A 151 -7.20 -12.17 13.32
CA PRO A 151 -7.95 -11.31 12.41
C PRO A 151 -9.01 -10.48 13.16
N CYS A 152 -9.11 -9.19 12.84
CA CYS A 152 -10.19 -8.33 13.34
C CYS A 152 -10.73 -7.40 12.24
N LYS A 153 -11.96 -6.95 12.43
CA LYS A 153 -12.57 -5.91 11.60
C LYS A 153 -12.07 -4.54 12.08
N VAL A 154 -11.59 -3.73 11.15
CA VAL A 154 -11.17 -2.35 11.39
C VAL A 154 -12.18 -1.41 10.72
N LEU A 155 -12.54 -0.32 11.39
CA LEU A 155 -13.40 0.73 10.85
C LEU A 155 -12.58 1.91 10.30
N PHE A 156 -13.16 2.64 9.36
CA PHE A 156 -12.56 3.89 8.88
C PHE A 156 -12.35 4.86 10.05
N GLY A 157 -11.14 5.43 10.15
CA GLY A 157 -10.74 6.33 11.23
C GLY A 157 -10.37 5.63 12.56
N GLN A 158 -10.52 4.31 12.66
CA GLN A 158 -10.06 3.57 13.83
C GLN A 158 -8.52 3.51 13.83
N PRO A 159 -7.84 3.86 14.93
CA PRO A 159 -6.40 3.70 15.06
C PRO A 159 -5.99 2.23 14.90
N LEU A 160 -4.98 1.97 14.06
CA LEU A 160 -4.40 0.64 13.91
C LEU A 160 -3.42 0.29 15.04
N ALA A 161 -2.71 1.32 15.53
CA ALA A 161 -1.68 1.20 16.55
C ALA A 161 -1.37 2.57 17.17
N ALA A 162 -0.65 2.56 18.28
CA ALA A 162 0.06 3.72 18.80
C ALA A 162 1.51 3.72 18.28
N TRP A 163 1.99 4.88 17.85
CA TRP A 163 3.27 5.09 17.17
C TRP A 163 4.32 5.74 18.05
#